data_AF-A0A1E4FFN0-F1
#
_entry.id   AF-A0A1E4FFN0-F1
#
_cell.length_a   1.000
_cell.length_b   1.000
_cell.length_c   1.000
_cell.angle_alpha   90.00
_cell.angle_beta   90.00
_cell.angle_gamma   90.00
#
_symmetry.space_group_name_H-M   'P 1'
#
loop_
_entity.id
_entity.type
_entity.pdbx_description
1 polymer ?
#
loop_
_entity_poly.entity_id
_entity_poly.type
_entity_poly.pdbx_seq_one_letter_code
_entity_poly.pdbx_strand_id
1 'polypeptide(L)'
;MGRPSELEDFLRSQIDEGAKDSSGKFTLSREKALEKLAAYQLQGGQSWVLKVIQAVVAAGASELSVRQTGTDTEFHFSMPEPWLLAEVEDAFYDPEVSPNRSLDHLKRGLWSVSLHNMRPFLLAIPGCPEALVWTGKALTRGAVAARQSVLLAVSHRTIFEGKGIPLLRNLEAASGNAEVLAELRDRAFTCSIPLKVDNRRMDALQACPKYGVSKSSYPVYLAFLGGDLPELKIPPATFGKYRPQAEGDSEIAKLFHRQTKLPEKVAVGSLITAHVREVKRGKATVWEAYSMGSCLYWVRDGVVVDWEHLKTSAACISCALFVSAEGLATDLTGLKLARGEAYEDRVEQALEILKPFVSSAEVSLEAMIRSQKLAGNVAGGIMLVGAVTLGLMIPIWGLFLAGGALMTLSQSGSTARALDQNLKRGLERLQQDINRLRPTRLARPYETQKDGP
;
A
#
# COMPACT_ATOMS: atom_id res chain seq x y z
N MET A 1 -42.14 27.73 -48.95
CA MET A 1 -41.14 26.64 -48.97
C MET A 1 -39.80 27.29 -49.22
N GLY A 2 -38.93 27.36 -48.22
CA GLY A 2 -37.63 28.04 -48.31
C GLY A 2 -36.66 27.23 -49.16
N ARG A 3 -35.88 27.91 -50.01
CA ARG A 3 -34.76 27.28 -50.72
C ARG A 3 -33.77 26.74 -49.67
N PRO A 4 -33.28 25.50 -49.82
CA PRO A 4 -32.20 24.99 -48.98
C PRO A 4 -30.98 25.90 -49.11
N SER A 5 -30.21 26.00 -48.03
CA SER A 5 -29.01 26.84 -48.01
C SER A 5 -27.91 26.22 -48.89
N GLU A 6 -27.04 27.04 -49.49
CA GLU A 6 -25.90 26.57 -50.28
C GLU A 6 -25.00 25.60 -49.49
N LEU A 7 -24.99 25.72 -48.16
CA LEU A 7 -24.29 24.80 -47.27
C LEU A 7 -24.96 23.42 -47.20
N GLU A 8 -26.29 23.34 -47.20
CA GLU A 8 -27.01 22.06 -47.27
C GLU A 8 -26.81 21.37 -48.61
N ASP A 9 -26.78 22.15 -49.71
CA ASP A 9 -26.51 21.60 -51.04
C ASP A 9 -25.05 21.10 -51.15
N PHE A 10 -24.09 21.82 -50.56
CA PHE A 10 -22.70 21.38 -50.47
C PHE A 10 -22.51 20.14 -49.59
N LEU A 11 -23.17 20.08 -48.42
CA LEU A 11 -23.11 18.91 -47.54
C LEU A 11 -23.75 17.69 -48.20
N ARG A 12 -24.86 17.87 -48.94
CA ARG A 12 -25.47 16.79 -49.73
C ARG A 12 -24.57 16.33 -50.86
N SER A 13 -23.90 17.26 -51.56
CA SER A 13 -22.96 16.87 -52.62
C SER A 13 -21.73 16.13 -52.07
N GLN A 14 -21.25 16.48 -50.88
CA GLN A 14 -20.16 15.75 -50.21
C GLN A 14 -20.60 14.39 -49.64
N ILE A 15 -21.88 14.23 -49.26
CA ILE A 15 -22.45 12.94 -48.84
C ILE A 15 -22.60 12.01 -50.06
N ASP A 16 -23.00 12.54 -51.22
CA ASP A 16 -23.17 11.76 -52.44
C ASP A 16 -21.83 11.45 -53.14
N GLU A 17 -20.80 12.31 -53.02
CA GLU A 17 -19.41 12.02 -53.42
C GLU A 17 -18.68 11.09 -52.44
N GLY A 18 -19.23 10.91 -51.24
CA GLY A 18 -18.81 9.91 -50.26
C GLY A 18 -19.20 8.49 -50.70
N ALA A 19 -18.71 8.04 -51.86
CA ALA A 19 -18.75 6.64 -52.23
C ALA A 19 -18.14 5.83 -51.09
N LYS A 20 -18.96 5.02 -50.43
CA LYS A 20 -18.60 4.18 -49.29
C LYS A 20 -17.59 3.11 -49.75
N ASP A 21 -16.33 3.50 -49.86
CA ASP A 21 -15.27 2.72 -50.51
C ASP A 21 -14.87 1.44 -49.73
N SER A 22 -15.34 1.30 -48.47
CA SER A 22 -15.30 0.04 -47.75
C SER A 22 -16.09 0.14 -46.45
N SER A 23 -17.06 -0.75 -46.20
CA SER A 23 -17.43 -1.11 -44.83
C SER A 23 -16.40 -2.10 -44.29
N GLY A 24 -15.15 -1.65 -44.18
CA GLY A 24 -14.06 -2.43 -43.61
C GLY A 24 -14.31 -2.56 -42.11
N LYS A 25 -14.67 -3.76 -41.65
CA LYS A 25 -14.67 -4.05 -40.22
C LYS A 25 -13.23 -3.86 -39.75
N PHE A 26 -12.96 -2.79 -38.98
CA PHE A 26 -11.67 -2.54 -38.34
C PHE A 26 -11.36 -3.73 -37.42
N THR A 27 -10.79 -4.78 -37.99
CA THR A 27 -10.38 -5.97 -37.25
C THR A 27 -8.98 -5.66 -36.77
N LEU A 28 -8.91 -4.89 -35.68
CA LEU A 28 -7.66 -4.78 -34.92
C LEU A 28 -7.23 -6.21 -34.62
N SER A 29 -6.03 -6.61 -35.05
CA SER A 29 -5.53 -7.95 -34.75
C SER A 29 -5.50 -8.11 -33.22
N ARG A 30 -6.36 -8.98 -32.69
CA ARG A 30 -6.56 -9.23 -31.25
C ARG A 30 -5.23 -9.44 -30.51
N GLU A 31 -4.29 -10.11 -31.17
CA GLU A 31 -2.92 -10.30 -30.70
C GLU A 31 -2.19 -8.98 -30.44
N LYS A 32 -2.10 -8.06 -31.41
CA LYS A 32 -1.50 -6.73 -31.20
C LYS A 32 -2.22 -5.89 -30.15
N ALA A 33 -3.54 -6.10 -29.99
CA ALA A 33 -4.30 -5.44 -28.94
C ALA A 33 -3.86 -5.93 -27.56
N LEU A 34 -3.73 -7.25 -27.39
CA LEU A 34 -3.22 -7.88 -26.17
C LEU A 34 -1.77 -7.48 -25.88
N GLU A 35 -0.89 -7.44 -26.89
CA GLU A 35 0.50 -6.97 -26.73
C GLU A 35 0.56 -5.53 -26.22
N LYS A 36 -0.26 -4.62 -26.79
CA LYS A 36 -0.34 -3.22 -26.34
C LYS A 36 -0.92 -3.12 -24.93
N LEU A 37 -1.97 -3.88 -24.62
CA LEU A 37 -2.51 -3.92 -23.27
C LEU A 37 -1.45 -4.41 -22.29
N ALA A 38 -0.80 -5.53 -22.56
CA ALA A 38 0.27 -6.07 -21.72
C ALA A 38 1.39 -5.05 -21.45
N ALA A 39 1.79 -4.29 -22.47
CA ALA A 39 2.90 -3.34 -22.38
C ALA A 39 2.56 -2.03 -21.65
N TYR A 40 1.33 -1.55 -21.74
CA TYR A 40 0.94 -0.23 -21.23
C TYR A 40 -0.08 -0.27 -20.09
N GLN A 41 -0.65 -1.45 -19.78
CA GLN A 41 -1.69 -1.56 -18.76
C GLN A 41 -1.15 -1.48 -17.33
N LEU A 42 0.13 -1.73 -17.04
CA LEU A 42 0.65 -1.58 -15.67
C LEU A 42 1.82 -0.59 -15.68
N GLN A 43 1.78 0.40 -14.78
CA GLN A 43 2.78 1.47 -14.73
C GLN A 43 4.11 1.02 -14.11
N GLY A 44 4.13 -0.08 -13.35
CA GLY A 44 5.31 -0.62 -12.68
C GLY A 44 5.63 -2.05 -13.14
N GLY A 45 6.92 -2.35 -13.29
CA GLY A 45 7.41 -3.66 -13.75
C GLY A 45 7.00 -4.84 -12.85
N GLN A 46 6.73 -4.60 -11.56
CA GLN A 46 6.25 -5.62 -10.63
C GLN A 46 4.78 -5.48 -10.23
N SER A 47 4.03 -4.50 -10.74
CA SER A 47 2.63 -4.28 -10.32
C SER A 47 1.68 -5.43 -10.67
N TRP A 48 2.12 -6.40 -11.49
CA TRP A 48 1.42 -7.65 -11.75
C TRP A 48 1.15 -8.45 -10.45
N VAL A 49 2.02 -8.36 -9.45
CA VAL A 49 1.84 -9.07 -8.17
C VAL A 49 0.59 -8.58 -7.43
N LEU A 50 0.27 -7.29 -7.58
CA LEU A 50 -0.93 -6.72 -6.98
C LEU A 50 -2.17 -7.24 -7.69
N LYS A 51 -2.12 -7.43 -9.01
CA LYS A 51 -3.23 -8.05 -9.76
C LYS A 51 -3.47 -9.50 -9.35
N VAL A 52 -2.41 -10.26 -9.09
CA VAL A 52 -2.55 -11.60 -8.52
C VAL A 52 -3.23 -11.55 -7.16
N ILE A 53 -2.84 -10.64 -6.27
CA ILE A 53 -3.50 -10.49 -4.96
C ILE A 53 -4.98 -10.10 -5.12
N GLN A 54 -5.29 -9.13 -5.98
CA GLN A 54 -6.68 -8.75 -6.26
C GLN A 54 -7.50 -9.93 -6.77
N ALA A 55 -6.93 -10.76 -7.66
CA ALA A 55 -7.56 -11.97 -8.16
C ALA A 55 -7.86 -12.97 -7.03
N VAL A 56 -6.86 -13.24 -6.18
CA VAL A 56 -6.98 -14.19 -5.05
C VAL A 56 -8.01 -13.71 -4.03
N VAL A 57 -8.02 -12.42 -3.69
CA VAL A 57 -8.99 -11.83 -2.76
C VAL A 57 -10.40 -11.84 -3.37
N ALA A 58 -10.54 -11.47 -4.65
CA ALA A 58 -11.82 -11.48 -5.35
C ALA A 58 -12.37 -12.90 -5.55
N ALA A 59 -11.50 -13.91 -5.63
CA ALA A 59 -11.85 -15.33 -5.67
C ALA A 59 -12.34 -15.89 -4.32
N GLY A 60 -12.33 -15.09 -3.25
CA GLY A 60 -12.77 -15.52 -1.92
C GLY A 60 -11.80 -16.48 -1.23
N ALA A 61 -10.51 -16.45 -1.60
CA ALA A 61 -9.50 -17.28 -0.93
C ALA A 61 -9.42 -16.98 0.57
N SER A 62 -9.12 -18.00 1.38
CA SER A 62 -9.05 -17.87 2.83
C SER A 62 -7.69 -17.41 3.35
N GLU A 63 -6.62 -17.66 2.59
CA GLU A 63 -5.25 -17.17 2.85
C GLU A 63 -4.43 -17.13 1.56
N LEU A 64 -3.36 -16.34 1.58
CA LEU A 64 -2.36 -16.27 0.51
C LEU A 64 -0.95 -16.33 1.10
N SER A 65 -0.14 -17.27 0.61
CA SER A 65 1.28 -17.36 0.93
C SER A 65 2.11 -17.11 -0.33
N VAL A 66 2.98 -16.12 -0.26
CA VAL A 66 3.99 -15.82 -1.28
C VAL A 66 5.33 -16.38 -0.80
N ARG A 67 6.00 -17.15 -1.66
CA ARG A 67 7.34 -17.67 -1.42
C ARG A 67 8.28 -17.17 -2.50
N GLN A 68 9.38 -16.55 -2.11
CA GLN A 68 10.42 -16.13 -3.03
C GLN A 68 11.56 -17.16 -3.02
N THR A 69 11.89 -17.69 -4.19
CA THR A 69 13.03 -18.59 -4.38
C THR A 69 14.15 -17.86 -5.09
N GLY A 70 15.29 -18.53 -5.31
CA GLY A 70 16.39 -17.94 -6.08
C GLY A 70 16.05 -17.73 -7.56
N THR A 71 14.91 -18.19 -8.06
CA THR A 71 14.54 -18.11 -9.48
C THR A 71 13.12 -17.65 -9.73
N ASP A 72 12.22 -17.80 -8.77
CA ASP A 72 10.78 -17.63 -8.99
C ASP A 72 10.11 -16.98 -7.77
N THR A 73 9.00 -16.30 -8.02
CA THR A 73 8.03 -15.93 -6.99
C THR A 73 6.82 -16.85 -7.13
N GLU A 74 6.45 -17.53 -6.06
CA GLU A 74 5.35 -18.48 -6.01
C GLU A 74 4.21 -17.96 -5.13
N PHE A 75 2.98 -18.05 -5.62
CA PHE A 75 1.75 -17.75 -4.89
C PHE A 75 1.00 -19.05 -4.63
N HIS A 76 0.72 -19.31 -3.36
CA HIS A 76 0.01 -20.50 -2.88
C HIS A 76 -1.25 -20.04 -2.16
N PHE A 77 -2.41 -20.50 -2.62
CA PHE A 77 -3.70 -20.15 -2.03
C PHE A 77 -4.76 -21.22 -2.30
N SER A 78 -5.81 -21.21 -1.48
CA SER A 78 -6.98 -22.08 -1.63
C SER A 78 -8.22 -21.22 -1.75
N MET A 79 -9.07 -21.54 -2.71
CA MET A 79 -10.32 -20.83 -2.98
C MET A 79 -11.52 -21.80 -2.88
N PRO A 80 -12.69 -21.33 -2.43
CA PRO A 80 -13.88 -22.16 -2.28
C PRO A 80 -14.33 -22.80 -3.61
N GLU A 81 -14.27 -22.02 -4.69
CA GLU A 81 -14.63 -22.43 -6.04
C GLU A 81 -13.40 -22.26 -6.95
N PRO A 82 -12.61 -23.32 -7.20
CA PRO A 82 -11.45 -23.24 -8.08
C PRO A 82 -11.84 -22.84 -9.50
N TRP A 83 -11.01 -22.02 -10.15
CA TRP A 83 -11.13 -21.76 -11.59
C TRP A 83 -10.99 -23.07 -12.38
N LEU A 84 -11.65 -23.18 -13.54
CA LEU A 84 -11.33 -24.26 -14.48
C LEU A 84 -10.14 -23.87 -15.35
N LEU A 85 -9.28 -24.85 -15.67
CA LEU A 85 -8.08 -24.59 -16.48
C LEU A 85 -8.44 -24.01 -17.86
N ALA A 86 -9.51 -24.52 -18.48
CA ALA A 86 -10.02 -24.03 -19.76
C ALA A 86 -10.53 -22.59 -19.67
N GLU A 87 -11.21 -22.22 -18.58
CA GLU A 87 -11.71 -20.85 -18.40
C GLU A 87 -10.57 -19.85 -18.27
N VAL A 88 -9.50 -20.20 -17.55
CA VAL A 88 -8.32 -19.33 -17.43
C VAL A 88 -7.62 -19.19 -18.78
N GLU A 89 -7.50 -20.28 -19.53
CA GLU A 89 -6.90 -20.29 -20.87
C GLU A 89 -7.69 -19.43 -21.87
N ASP A 90 -9.01 -19.59 -21.91
CA ASP A 90 -9.90 -18.79 -22.77
C ASP A 90 -9.85 -17.31 -22.40
N ALA A 91 -9.93 -17.01 -21.09
CA ALA A 91 -9.86 -15.65 -20.58
C ALA A 91 -8.50 -14.99 -20.87
N PHE A 92 -7.41 -15.75 -20.86
CA PHE A 92 -6.07 -15.23 -21.15
C PHE A 92 -5.96 -14.64 -22.56
N TYR A 93 -6.65 -15.19 -23.55
CA TYR A 93 -6.64 -14.63 -24.90
C TYR A 93 -7.73 -13.59 -25.15
N ASP A 94 -8.59 -13.29 -24.17
CA ASP A 94 -9.69 -12.34 -24.31
C ASP A 94 -9.34 -10.94 -23.81
N PRO A 95 -9.17 -9.93 -24.69
CA PRO A 95 -8.86 -8.56 -24.28
C PRO A 95 -10.04 -7.87 -23.56
N GLU A 96 -11.26 -8.38 -23.71
CA GLU A 96 -12.46 -7.77 -23.12
C GLU A 96 -12.50 -7.94 -21.60
N VAL A 97 -13.25 -7.10 -20.88
CA VAL A 97 -13.38 -7.23 -19.43
C VAL A 97 -14.16 -8.50 -19.09
N SER A 98 -13.59 -9.38 -18.25
CA SER A 98 -14.29 -10.59 -17.83
C SER A 98 -15.40 -10.24 -16.82
N PRO A 99 -16.60 -10.86 -16.91
CA PRO A 99 -17.63 -10.72 -15.87
C PRO A 99 -17.18 -11.30 -14.53
N ASN A 100 -16.28 -12.29 -14.55
CA ASN A 100 -15.64 -12.79 -13.35
C ASN A 100 -14.47 -11.88 -12.97
N ARG A 101 -14.71 -11.02 -11.97
CA ARG A 101 -13.74 -10.06 -11.43
C ARG A 101 -12.39 -10.71 -11.04
N SER A 102 -12.41 -11.91 -10.47
CA SER A 102 -11.18 -12.62 -10.08
C SER A 102 -10.32 -13.01 -11.29
N LEU A 103 -10.95 -13.54 -12.35
CA LEU A 103 -10.28 -13.88 -13.61
C LEU A 103 -9.80 -12.63 -14.35
N ASP A 104 -10.56 -11.54 -14.33
CA ASP A 104 -10.16 -10.27 -14.95
C ASP A 104 -8.87 -9.72 -14.32
N HIS A 105 -8.76 -9.77 -12.99
CA HIS A 105 -7.53 -9.40 -12.30
C HIS A 105 -6.37 -10.34 -12.66
N LEU A 106 -6.61 -11.65 -12.65
CA LEU A 106 -5.57 -12.65 -12.93
C LEU A 106 -4.99 -12.44 -14.33
N LYS A 107 -5.83 -12.38 -15.37
CA LYS A 107 -5.34 -12.29 -16.75
C LYS A 107 -4.55 -11.01 -17.02
N ARG A 108 -4.96 -9.87 -16.46
CA ARG A 108 -4.21 -8.60 -16.58
C ARG A 108 -2.83 -8.69 -15.93
N GLY A 109 -2.75 -9.35 -14.77
CA GLY A 109 -1.48 -9.66 -14.13
C GLY A 109 -0.60 -10.56 -15.01
N LEU A 110 -1.19 -11.63 -15.54
CA LEU A 110 -0.47 -12.59 -16.39
C LEU A 110 -0.01 -11.96 -17.71
N TRP A 111 -0.77 -11.08 -18.35
CA TRP A 111 -0.35 -10.38 -19.57
C TRP A 111 0.92 -9.57 -19.37
N SER A 112 0.99 -8.81 -18.27
CA SER A 112 2.19 -8.03 -17.95
C SER A 112 3.41 -8.93 -17.71
N VAL A 113 3.22 -10.08 -17.05
CA VAL A 113 4.29 -11.07 -16.84
C VAL A 113 4.74 -11.71 -18.16
N SER A 114 3.78 -12.13 -18.98
CA SER A 114 4.00 -13.02 -20.11
C SER A 114 4.25 -12.32 -21.43
N LEU A 115 3.32 -11.50 -21.90
CA LEU A 115 3.36 -10.87 -23.21
C LEU A 115 4.29 -9.66 -23.23
N HIS A 116 4.39 -8.92 -22.10
CA HIS A 116 5.27 -7.77 -22.02
C HIS A 116 6.67 -8.14 -21.53
N ASN A 117 6.77 -8.78 -20.36
CA ASN A 117 8.06 -9.09 -19.74
C ASN A 117 8.66 -10.43 -20.19
N MET A 118 7.93 -11.22 -21.00
CA MET A 118 8.42 -12.51 -21.53
C MET A 118 8.91 -13.48 -20.45
N ARG A 119 8.30 -13.40 -19.25
CA ARG A 119 8.61 -14.25 -18.10
C ARG A 119 7.76 -15.52 -18.14
N PRO A 120 8.38 -16.71 -18.10
CA PRO A 120 7.66 -17.96 -17.94
C PRO A 120 6.85 -17.97 -16.64
N PHE A 121 5.67 -18.58 -16.71
CA PHE A 121 4.87 -18.86 -15.51
C PHE A 121 4.23 -20.25 -15.60
N LEU A 122 3.89 -20.80 -14.44
CA LEU A 122 3.12 -22.02 -14.29
C LEU A 122 1.93 -21.76 -13.36
N LEU A 123 0.73 -22.11 -13.80
CA LEU A 123 -0.49 -22.09 -13.00
C LEU A 123 -1.05 -23.51 -12.87
N ALA A 124 -0.97 -24.08 -11.67
CA ALA A 124 -1.58 -25.37 -11.32
C ALA A 124 -2.80 -25.16 -10.43
N ILE A 125 -3.89 -25.86 -10.75
CA ILE A 125 -5.18 -25.76 -10.07
C ILE A 125 -5.43 -27.06 -9.26
N PRO A 126 -6.04 -27.00 -8.06
CA PRO A 126 -6.32 -28.18 -7.25
C PRO A 126 -7.05 -29.29 -8.00
N GLY A 127 -6.62 -30.54 -7.81
CA GLY A 127 -7.26 -31.71 -8.42
C GLY A 127 -7.02 -31.89 -9.93
N CYS A 128 -6.40 -30.94 -10.62
CA CYS A 128 -6.05 -31.09 -12.03
C CYS A 128 -4.66 -31.75 -12.20
N PRO A 129 -4.51 -32.79 -13.04
CA PRO A 129 -3.22 -33.38 -13.37
C PRO A 129 -2.43 -32.56 -14.42
N GLU A 130 -2.99 -31.43 -14.87
CA GLU A 130 -2.41 -30.51 -15.83
C GLU A 130 -2.29 -29.10 -15.22
N ALA A 131 -1.33 -28.33 -15.72
CA ALA A 131 -1.12 -26.93 -15.43
C ALA A 131 -1.02 -26.12 -16.72
N LEU A 132 -1.38 -24.83 -16.65
CA LEU A 132 -1.08 -23.88 -17.72
C LEU A 132 0.36 -23.40 -17.57
N VAL A 133 1.13 -23.49 -18.64
CA VAL A 133 2.54 -23.12 -18.70
C VAL A 133 2.72 -22.11 -19.81
N TRP A 134 3.17 -20.90 -19.46
CA TRP A 134 3.65 -19.94 -20.44
C TRP A 134 5.12 -20.18 -20.72
N THR A 135 5.42 -20.56 -21.95
CA THR A 135 6.79 -20.89 -22.40
C THR A 135 7.60 -19.66 -22.82
N GLY A 136 7.03 -18.46 -22.69
CA GLY A 136 7.55 -17.24 -23.31
C GLY A 136 7.07 -17.02 -24.75
N LYS A 137 6.36 -17.98 -25.36
CA LYS A 137 5.84 -17.85 -26.73
C LYS A 137 4.35 -18.19 -26.81
N ALA A 138 3.96 -19.26 -26.13
CA ALA A 138 2.58 -19.73 -26.12
C ALA A 138 2.22 -20.25 -24.73
N LEU A 139 0.93 -20.16 -24.42
CA LEU A 139 0.32 -20.84 -23.30
C LEU A 139 0.03 -22.27 -23.71
N THR A 140 0.55 -23.24 -22.96
CA THR A 140 0.37 -24.67 -23.22
C THR A 140 -0.04 -25.40 -21.96
N ARG A 141 -0.74 -26.53 -22.09
CA ARG A 141 -0.98 -27.43 -20.95
C ARG A 141 0.18 -28.39 -20.78
N GLY A 142 0.59 -28.61 -19.53
CA GLY A 142 1.65 -29.55 -19.18
C GLY A 142 1.25 -30.41 -17.98
N ALA A 143 1.69 -31.66 -17.97
CA ALA A 143 1.44 -32.57 -16.85
C ALA A 143 2.11 -32.06 -15.56
N VAL A 144 1.39 -32.10 -14.45
CA VAL A 144 1.89 -31.72 -13.13
C VAL A 144 1.36 -32.71 -12.08
N ALA A 145 2.11 -32.90 -11.00
CA ALA A 145 1.59 -33.64 -9.86
C ALA A 145 0.35 -32.93 -9.29
N ALA A 146 -0.73 -33.69 -9.05
CA ALA A 146 -1.95 -33.16 -8.47
C ALA A 146 -1.66 -32.46 -7.13
N ARG A 147 -2.33 -31.31 -6.91
CA ARG A 147 -2.12 -30.46 -5.73
C ARG A 147 -3.44 -30.24 -4.98
N GLN A 148 -3.32 -29.84 -3.72
CA GLN A 148 -4.45 -29.49 -2.85
C GLN A 148 -4.77 -27.98 -2.88
N SER A 149 -3.85 -27.16 -3.38
CA SER A 149 -3.97 -25.70 -3.46
C SER A 149 -3.55 -25.19 -4.83
N VAL A 150 -4.00 -23.99 -5.18
CA VAL A 150 -3.57 -23.29 -6.40
C VAL A 150 -2.11 -22.88 -6.22
N LEU A 151 -1.31 -23.09 -7.25
CA LEU A 151 0.07 -22.61 -7.36
C LEU A 151 0.20 -21.77 -8.61
N LEU A 152 0.55 -20.49 -8.45
CA LEU A 152 1.08 -19.65 -9.51
C LEU A 152 2.57 -19.41 -9.27
N ALA A 153 3.45 -19.96 -10.10
CA ALA A 153 4.88 -19.69 -10.07
C ALA A 153 5.26 -18.80 -11.25
N VAL A 154 5.92 -17.68 -10.98
CA VAL A 154 6.41 -16.74 -12.00
C VAL A 154 7.91 -16.66 -11.92
N SER A 155 8.59 -16.91 -13.04
CA SER A 155 10.05 -16.83 -13.08
C SER A 155 10.54 -15.40 -13.14
N HIS A 156 11.66 -15.13 -12.46
CA HIS A 156 12.39 -13.88 -12.59
C HIS A 156 13.20 -13.79 -13.88
N ARG A 157 13.40 -14.92 -14.57
CA ARG A 157 14.17 -15.00 -15.81
C ARG A 157 13.27 -14.74 -17.00
N THR A 158 13.75 -13.95 -17.95
CA THR A 158 13.14 -13.88 -19.28
C THR A 158 13.64 -15.04 -20.15
N ILE A 159 12.90 -15.39 -21.20
CA ILE A 159 13.35 -16.43 -22.16
C ILE A 159 14.67 -16.10 -22.88
N PHE A 160 15.09 -14.84 -22.86
CA PHE A 160 16.32 -14.40 -23.51
C PHE A 160 17.56 -14.56 -22.59
N GLU A 161 17.36 -14.70 -21.28
CA GLU A 161 18.44 -14.63 -20.27
C GLU A 161 19.13 -15.97 -19.95
N GLY A 162 18.78 -17.05 -20.65
CA GLY A 162 19.40 -18.38 -20.48
C GLY A 162 20.88 -18.49 -20.90
N LYS A 163 21.49 -17.44 -21.47
CA LYS A 163 22.86 -17.46 -22.02
C LYS A 163 23.93 -16.73 -21.18
N GLY A 164 23.56 -16.09 -20.06
CA GLY A 164 24.48 -15.28 -19.24
C GLY A 164 25.39 -16.07 -18.28
N ILE A 165 26.41 -15.42 -17.71
CA ILE A 165 27.33 -16.00 -16.70
C ILE A 165 26.54 -16.33 -15.40
N PRO A 166 26.70 -17.53 -14.79
CA PRO A 166 25.92 -17.97 -13.62
C PRO A 166 25.88 -16.99 -12.43
N LEU A 167 26.95 -16.22 -12.19
CA LEU A 167 27.01 -15.25 -11.09
C LEU A 167 26.06 -14.06 -11.29
N LEU A 168 25.91 -13.58 -12.53
CA LEU A 168 25.01 -12.46 -12.85
C LEU A 168 23.54 -12.87 -12.72
N ARG A 169 23.22 -14.14 -13.01
CA ARG A 169 21.86 -14.69 -12.92
C ARG A 169 21.28 -14.63 -11.51
N ASN A 170 22.12 -14.84 -10.49
CA ASN A 170 21.68 -14.80 -9.09
C ASN A 170 21.41 -13.36 -8.62
N LEU A 171 22.15 -12.39 -9.15
CA LEU A 171 21.96 -10.97 -8.82
C LEU A 171 20.65 -10.45 -9.40
N GLU A 172 20.31 -10.81 -10.64
CA GLU A 172 19.06 -10.41 -11.30
C GLU A 172 17.83 -10.97 -10.57
N ALA A 173 17.85 -12.26 -10.23
CA ALA A 173 16.76 -12.86 -9.48
C ALA A 173 16.60 -12.26 -8.08
N ALA A 174 17.72 -11.93 -7.41
CA ALA A 174 17.68 -11.21 -6.14
C ALA A 174 17.09 -9.80 -6.29
N SER A 175 17.42 -9.08 -7.38
CA SER A 175 16.84 -7.76 -7.68
C SER A 175 15.33 -7.87 -7.94
N GLY A 176 14.91 -8.84 -8.77
CA GLY A 176 13.50 -9.09 -9.05
C GLY A 176 12.71 -9.43 -7.79
N ASN A 177 13.28 -10.24 -6.90
CA ASN A 177 12.68 -10.52 -5.59
C ASN A 177 12.55 -9.27 -4.73
N ALA A 178 13.59 -8.45 -4.65
CA ALA A 178 13.57 -7.22 -3.88
C ALA A 178 12.52 -6.23 -4.39
N GLU A 179 12.36 -6.09 -5.70
CA GLU A 179 11.33 -5.24 -6.32
C GLU A 179 9.92 -5.77 -6.06
N VAL A 180 9.69 -7.08 -6.20
CA VAL A 180 8.41 -7.71 -5.87
C VAL A 180 8.07 -7.50 -4.39
N LEU A 181 9.03 -7.72 -3.50
CA LEU A 181 8.84 -7.51 -2.06
C LEU A 181 8.55 -6.04 -1.74
N ALA A 182 9.22 -5.11 -2.41
CA ALA A 182 8.95 -3.67 -2.27
C ALA A 182 7.52 -3.33 -2.70
N GLU A 183 7.06 -3.81 -3.86
CA GLU A 183 5.70 -3.58 -4.34
C GLU A 183 4.64 -4.17 -3.38
N LEU A 184 4.87 -5.40 -2.90
CA LEU A 184 4.01 -6.05 -1.90
C LEU A 184 3.99 -5.28 -0.58
N ARG A 185 5.15 -4.84 -0.09
CA ARG A 185 5.25 -4.06 1.15
C ARG A 185 4.54 -2.72 1.03
N ASP A 186 4.66 -2.09 -0.12
CA ASP A 186 4.18 -0.73 -0.31
C ASP A 186 2.68 -0.66 -0.60
N ARG A 187 2.08 -1.74 -1.14
CA ARG A 187 0.68 -1.73 -1.59
C ARG A 187 -0.18 -2.90 -1.13
N ALA A 188 0.38 -4.03 -0.69
CA ALA A 188 -0.42 -5.21 -0.29
C ALA A 188 -0.63 -5.35 1.22
N PHE A 189 -0.14 -4.41 2.04
CA PHE A 189 -0.33 -4.47 3.49
C PHE A 189 -1.80 -4.33 3.93
N THR A 190 -2.67 -3.91 3.02
CA THR A 190 -4.11 -3.82 3.18
C THR A 190 -4.86 -5.12 2.84
N CYS A 191 -4.15 -6.25 2.66
CA CYS A 191 -4.78 -7.50 2.22
C CYS A 191 -5.85 -7.95 3.23
N SER A 192 -7.09 -8.13 2.76
CA SER A 192 -8.22 -8.49 3.64
C SER A 192 -8.24 -9.96 4.05
N ILE A 193 -7.30 -10.75 3.56
CA ILE A 193 -7.07 -12.14 3.93
C ILE A 193 -5.64 -12.27 4.47
N PRO A 194 -5.33 -13.29 5.29
CA PRO A 194 -3.97 -13.54 5.75
C PRO A 194 -2.99 -13.60 4.57
N LEU A 195 -2.05 -12.65 4.52
CA LEU A 195 -1.01 -12.57 3.51
C LEU A 195 0.34 -12.81 4.17
N LYS A 196 1.00 -13.90 3.78
CA LYS A 196 2.36 -14.22 4.22
C LYS A 196 3.33 -14.04 3.05
N VAL A 197 4.48 -13.44 3.29
CA VAL A 197 5.62 -13.46 2.36
C VAL A 197 6.79 -14.08 3.11
N ASP A 198 7.30 -15.20 2.62
CA ASP A 198 8.33 -16.02 3.28
C ASP A 198 8.02 -16.28 4.76
N ASN A 199 6.78 -16.72 5.01
CA ASN A 199 6.22 -17.01 6.33
C ASN A 199 6.08 -15.79 7.28
N ARG A 200 6.22 -14.56 6.78
CA ARG A 200 6.00 -13.33 7.55
C ARG A 200 4.69 -12.67 7.14
N ARG A 201 3.85 -12.31 8.11
CA ARG A 201 2.58 -11.62 7.86
C ARG A 201 2.83 -10.19 7.36
N MET A 202 2.11 -9.78 6.32
CA MET A 202 2.19 -8.43 5.76
C MET A 202 0.83 -7.69 5.79
N ASP A 203 -0.26 -8.40 6.03
CA ASP A 203 -1.65 -7.92 6.07
C ASP A 203 -2.00 -7.20 7.39
N ALA A 204 -1.34 -6.07 7.67
CA ALA A 204 -1.66 -5.22 8.81
C ALA A 204 -1.63 -3.76 8.39
N LEU A 205 -2.59 -2.94 8.86
CA LEU A 205 -2.51 -1.49 8.67
C LEU A 205 -1.24 -0.91 9.31
N GLN A 206 -0.80 -1.50 10.43
CA GLN A 206 0.47 -1.16 11.09
C GLN A 206 1.71 -1.49 10.26
N ALA A 207 1.58 -2.25 9.17
CA ALA A 207 2.65 -2.49 8.20
C ALA A 207 2.73 -1.41 7.11
N CYS A 208 1.87 -0.38 7.17
CA CYS A 208 1.92 0.76 6.26
C CYS A 208 3.35 1.36 6.23
N PRO A 209 4.02 1.47 5.06
CA PRO A 209 5.43 1.86 5.01
C PRO A 209 5.74 3.22 5.62
N LYS A 210 4.81 4.19 5.50
CA LYS A 210 5.00 5.57 5.93
C LYS A 210 4.49 5.83 7.35
N TYR A 211 3.33 5.25 7.68
CA TYR A 211 2.59 5.57 8.91
C TYR A 211 2.50 4.40 9.91
N GLY A 212 2.91 3.21 9.50
CA GLY A 212 2.98 2.03 10.34
C GLY A 212 4.14 2.07 11.33
N VAL A 213 4.35 0.94 12.02
CA VAL A 213 5.44 0.80 12.99
C VAL A 213 6.77 0.66 12.25
N SER A 214 7.70 1.57 12.50
CA SER A 214 9.06 1.55 11.96
C SER A 214 10.06 2.13 12.97
N LYS A 215 11.34 2.24 12.56
CA LYS A 215 12.37 2.93 13.35
C LYS A 215 12.14 4.44 13.47
N SER A 216 11.25 5.00 12.66
CA SER A 216 11.01 6.44 12.58
C SER A 216 9.53 6.84 12.64
N SER A 217 8.61 5.89 12.69
CA SER A 217 7.17 6.12 12.69
C SER A 217 6.53 5.21 13.71
N TYR A 218 5.72 5.80 14.59
CA TYR A 218 5.09 5.11 15.70
C TYR A 218 3.61 5.48 15.71
N PRO A 219 2.71 4.56 15.32
CA PRO A 219 1.30 4.86 15.39
C PRO A 219 0.91 5.08 16.86
N VAL A 220 0.27 6.21 17.12
CA VAL A 220 -0.26 6.57 18.43
C VAL A 220 -1.70 6.09 18.55
N TYR A 221 -2.45 6.17 17.45
CA TYR A 221 -3.80 5.64 17.38
C TYR A 221 -4.01 4.75 16.16
N LEU A 222 -4.79 3.70 16.37
CA LEU A 222 -5.44 2.92 15.33
C LEU A 222 -6.95 2.90 15.59
N ALA A 223 -7.71 3.47 14.65
CA ALA A 223 -9.16 3.62 14.74
C ALA A 223 -9.88 3.02 13.53
N PHE A 224 -11.09 2.54 13.79
CA PHE A 224 -12.01 1.99 12.80
C PHE A 224 -13.35 2.69 12.96
N LEU A 225 -13.74 3.44 11.94
CA LEU A 225 -14.87 4.34 12.00
C LEU A 225 -15.96 3.82 11.07
N GLY A 226 -17.20 3.81 11.57
CA GLY A 226 -18.39 3.47 10.77
C GLY A 226 -18.91 4.70 10.02
N GLY A 227 -19.76 4.47 9.03
CA GLY A 227 -20.39 5.52 8.23
C GLY A 227 -21.05 4.98 6.96
N ASP A 228 -21.66 5.87 6.19
CA ASP A 228 -22.36 5.53 4.94
C ASP A 228 -21.40 5.46 3.74
N LEU A 229 -20.34 4.67 3.87
CA LEU A 229 -19.40 4.37 2.78
C LEU A 229 -19.38 2.87 2.49
N PRO A 230 -18.90 2.44 1.31
CA PRO A 230 -18.59 1.03 1.07
C PRO A 230 -17.66 0.48 2.14
N GLU A 231 -17.88 -0.78 2.52
CA GLU A 231 -17.12 -1.39 3.61
C GLU A 231 -15.63 -1.49 3.24
N LEU A 232 -14.79 -1.06 4.17
CA LEU A 232 -13.37 -1.33 4.16
C LEU A 232 -13.10 -2.63 4.91
N LYS A 233 -12.77 -3.69 4.17
CA LYS A 233 -12.33 -4.96 4.76
C LYS A 233 -10.97 -4.76 5.45
N ILE A 234 -10.92 -5.00 6.75
CA ILE A 234 -9.71 -4.76 7.55
C ILE A 234 -8.74 -5.95 7.48
N PRO A 235 -7.44 -5.71 7.28
CA PRO A 235 -6.44 -6.77 7.23
C PRO A 235 -6.39 -7.56 8.55
N PRO A 236 -6.43 -8.90 8.54
CA PRO A 236 -6.63 -9.67 9.77
C PRO A 236 -5.46 -9.58 10.74
N ALA A 237 -4.21 -9.39 10.28
CA ALA A 237 -3.08 -9.22 11.21
C ALA A 237 -3.13 -7.89 11.97
N THR A 238 -3.94 -6.93 11.52
CA THR A 238 -4.22 -5.67 12.23
C THR A 238 -4.73 -5.93 13.65
N PHE A 239 -5.49 -7.02 13.83
CA PHE A 239 -6.10 -7.36 15.11
C PHE A 239 -5.25 -8.26 16.02
N GLY A 240 -4.11 -8.75 15.53
CA GLY A 240 -3.19 -9.58 16.30
C GLY A 240 -2.25 -10.37 15.40
N LYS A 241 -1.17 -10.91 15.97
CA LYS A 241 -0.13 -11.70 15.27
C LYS A 241 0.72 -10.93 14.26
N TYR A 242 0.45 -9.64 14.00
CA TYR A 242 1.42 -8.80 13.30
C TYR A 242 2.65 -8.59 14.18
N ARG A 243 3.84 -8.85 13.61
CA ARG A 243 5.13 -8.55 14.23
C ARG A 243 5.85 -7.59 13.28
N PRO A 244 6.11 -6.34 13.70
CA PRO A 244 6.89 -5.40 12.91
C PRO A 244 8.24 -6.02 12.51
N GLN A 245 8.67 -5.85 11.26
CA GLN A 245 9.97 -6.39 10.79
C GLN A 245 11.17 -5.65 11.38
N ALA A 246 11.00 -4.34 11.63
CA ALA A 246 11.95 -3.55 12.37
C ALA A 246 11.39 -3.37 13.77
N GLU A 247 12.06 -3.96 14.77
CA GLU A 247 11.80 -3.64 16.17
C GLU A 247 12.09 -2.14 16.35
N GLY A 248 11.02 -1.34 16.36
CA GLY A 248 11.08 -0.04 17.00
C GLY A 248 11.35 -0.23 18.49
N ASP A 249 11.80 0.82 19.16
CA ASP A 249 12.00 0.80 20.62
C ASP A 249 10.73 0.28 21.32
N SER A 250 10.88 -0.77 22.12
CA SER A 250 9.79 -1.47 22.81
C SER A 250 9.04 -0.57 23.79
N GLU A 251 9.67 0.51 24.27
CA GLU A 251 9.04 1.50 25.13
C GLU A 251 8.14 2.44 24.33
N ILE A 252 8.53 2.84 23.11
CA ILE A 252 7.70 3.70 22.25
C ILE A 252 6.50 2.91 21.71
N ALA A 253 6.65 1.60 21.50
CA ALA A 253 5.53 0.73 21.16
C ALA A 253 4.39 0.77 22.20
N LYS A 254 4.68 1.12 23.47
CA LYS A 254 3.64 1.29 24.52
C LYS A 254 2.76 2.52 24.30
N LEU A 255 3.17 3.48 23.45
CA LEU A 255 2.36 4.63 23.07
C LEU A 255 1.21 4.25 22.12
N PHE A 256 1.22 3.03 21.58
CA PHE A 256 0.21 2.55 20.66
C PHE A 256 -1.12 2.33 21.38
N HIS A 257 -2.06 3.25 21.19
CA HIS A 257 -3.44 3.10 21.61
C HIS A 257 -4.22 2.43 20.50
N ARG A 258 -4.71 1.24 20.80
CA ARG A 258 -5.61 0.51 19.90
C ARG A 258 -7.04 0.76 20.32
N GLN A 259 -7.85 1.30 19.42
CA GLN A 259 -9.30 1.28 19.63
C GLN A 259 -9.78 -0.18 19.55
N THR A 260 -10.47 -0.64 20.58
CA THR A 260 -10.90 -2.04 20.72
C THR A 260 -12.31 -2.30 20.21
N LYS A 261 -13.15 -1.26 20.08
CA LYS A 261 -14.50 -1.38 19.55
C LYS A 261 -14.50 -1.22 18.04
N LEU A 262 -14.71 -2.34 17.34
CA LEU A 262 -14.98 -2.37 15.91
C LEU A 262 -16.47 -2.09 15.67
N PRO A 263 -16.83 -1.16 14.77
CA PRO A 263 -18.21 -1.09 14.28
C PRO A 263 -18.54 -2.35 13.46
N GLU A 264 -19.83 -2.64 13.29
CA GLU A 264 -20.31 -3.74 12.45
C GLU A 264 -19.81 -3.63 11.01
N LYS A 265 -19.80 -2.39 10.49
CA LYS A 265 -19.27 -2.04 9.16
C LYS A 265 -18.22 -0.96 9.33
N VAL A 266 -16.99 -1.26 8.95
CA VAL A 266 -15.91 -0.26 8.93
C VAL A 266 -15.98 0.50 7.61
N ALA A 267 -16.25 1.80 7.66
CA ALA A 267 -16.21 2.69 6.51
C ALA A 267 -14.78 3.21 6.27
N VAL A 268 -14.08 3.53 7.36
CA VAL A 268 -12.79 4.20 7.33
C VAL A 268 -11.85 3.60 8.38
N GLY A 269 -10.64 3.22 7.95
CA GLY A 269 -9.53 2.93 8.85
C GLY A 269 -8.64 4.16 9.00
N SER A 270 -8.13 4.44 10.21
CA SER A 270 -7.23 5.57 10.43
C SER A 270 -6.04 5.19 11.32
N LEU A 271 -4.85 5.63 10.93
CA LEU A 271 -3.66 5.65 11.78
C LEU A 271 -3.27 7.09 12.05
N ILE A 272 -3.15 7.49 13.32
CA ILE A 272 -2.47 8.73 13.71
C ILE A 272 -1.08 8.34 14.17
N THR A 273 -0.05 8.94 13.59
CA THR A 273 1.33 8.48 13.72
C THR A 273 2.26 9.61 14.14
N ALA A 274 3.11 9.31 15.13
CA ALA A 274 4.22 10.16 15.52
C ALA A 274 5.49 9.82 14.74
N HIS A 275 6.12 10.84 14.19
CA HIS A 275 7.32 10.75 13.36
C HIS A 275 8.53 11.25 14.14
N VAL A 276 9.20 10.30 14.78
CA VAL A 276 10.37 10.55 15.62
C VAL A 276 11.46 9.56 15.27
N ARG A 277 12.72 9.98 15.23
CA ARG A 277 13.84 9.10 14.92
C ARG A 277 14.97 9.31 15.91
N GLU A 278 15.72 8.24 16.14
CA GLU A 278 16.95 8.32 16.92
C GLU A 278 18.07 8.96 16.08
N VAL A 279 18.71 10.01 16.60
CA VAL A 279 19.85 10.67 15.96
C VAL A 279 21.02 10.73 16.93
N LYS A 280 22.20 10.29 16.47
CA LYS A 280 23.44 10.42 17.22
C LYS A 280 24.00 11.83 17.05
N ARG A 281 24.06 12.60 18.13
CA ARG A 281 24.71 13.93 18.18
C ARG A 281 25.93 13.83 19.11
N GLY A 282 27.10 13.60 18.49
CA GLY A 282 28.33 13.30 19.24
C GLY A 282 28.24 11.93 19.92
N LYS A 283 28.45 11.90 21.25
CA LYS A 283 28.32 10.67 22.07
C LYS A 283 26.89 10.43 22.58
N ALA A 284 25.97 11.39 22.40
CA ALA A 284 24.61 11.29 22.89
C ALA A 284 23.65 10.82 21.79
N THR A 285 22.75 9.92 22.16
CA THR A 285 21.56 9.59 21.39
C THR A 285 20.45 10.58 21.77
N VAL A 286 19.84 11.24 20.77
CA VAL A 286 18.71 12.16 20.98
C VAL A 286 17.57 11.79 20.04
N TRP A 287 16.34 11.87 20.52
CA TRP A 287 15.14 11.73 19.70
C TRP A 287 14.85 13.03 18.97
N GLU A 288 14.76 12.96 17.64
CA GLU A 288 14.44 14.08 16.78
C GLU A 288 13.09 13.83 16.09
N ALA A 289 12.17 14.77 16.23
CA ALA A 289 10.93 14.78 15.49
C ALA A 289 11.17 15.28 14.06
N TYR A 290 10.56 14.66 13.05
CA TYR A 290 10.60 15.13 11.66
C TYR A 290 9.20 15.24 11.09
N SER A 291 9.04 16.03 10.02
CA SER A 291 7.72 16.36 9.49
C SER A 291 7.28 15.39 8.40
N MET A 292 6.03 14.96 8.46
CA MET A 292 5.35 14.13 7.46
C MET A 292 3.97 14.75 7.17
N GLY A 293 3.52 14.73 5.92
CA GLY A 293 2.15 15.10 5.57
C GLY A 293 1.18 13.92 5.78
N SER A 294 -0.12 14.19 5.93
CA SER A 294 -1.13 13.13 6.00
C SER A 294 -1.46 12.57 4.61
N CYS A 295 -1.92 11.31 4.54
CA CYS A 295 -2.29 10.66 3.27
C CYS A 295 -3.65 9.97 3.36
N LEU A 296 -4.33 9.92 2.21
CA LEU A 296 -5.48 9.06 1.95
C LEU A 296 -5.04 7.89 1.05
N TYR A 297 -5.38 6.68 1.45
CA TYR A 297 -5.11 5.42 0.78
C TYR A 297 -6.41 4.79 0.31
N TRP A 298 -6.46 4.46 -0.97
CA TRP A 298 -7.60 3.82 -1.62
C TRP A 298 -7.38 2.34 -1.73
N VAL A 299 -8.24 1.55 -1.11
CA VAL A 299 -8.09 0.09 -1.01
C VAL A 299 -9.12 -0.61 -1.89
N ARG A 300 -8.69 -1.56 -2.71
CA ARG A 300 -9.57 -2.44 -3.49
C ARG A 300 -8.98 -3.84 -3.56
N ASP A 301 -9.79 -4.83 -3.20
CA ASP A 301 -9.41 -6.25 -3.21
C ASP A 301 -8.07 -6.51 -2.50
N GLY A 302 -7.93 -5.92 -1.31
CA GLY A 302 -6.78 -6.13 -0.46
C GLY A 302 -5.52 -5.33 -0.83
N VAL A 303 -5.52 -4.52 -1.90
CA VAL A 303 -4.36 -3.69 -2.26
C VAL A 303 -4.69 -2.21 -2.28
N VAL A 304 -3.68 -1.39 -1.99
CA VAL A 304 -3.70 0.05 -2.23
C VAL A 304 -3.62 0.29 -3.74
N VAL A 305 -4.74 0.71 -4.33
CA VAL A 305 -4.83 1.04 -5.76
C VAL A 305 -4.48 2.48 -6.05
N ASP A 306 -4.67 3.41 -5.12
CA ASP A 306 -4.27 4.80 -5.30
C ASP A 306 -4.00 5.43 -3.94
N TRP A 307 -3.29 6.55 -3.91
CA TRP A 307 -3.13 7.32 -2.69
C TRP A 307 -2.86 8.79 -3.02
N GLU A 308 -3.18 9.67 -2.08
CA GLU A 308 -2.93 11.09 -2.23
C GLU A 308 -2.57 11.76 -0.91
N HIS A 309 -1.82 12.85 -1.01
CA HIS A 309 -1.54 13.70 0.14
C HIS A 309 -2.77 14.54 0.47
N LEU A 310 -3.20 14.48 1.73
CA LEU A 310 -4.17 15.44 2.24
C LEU A 310 -3.52 16.82 2.31
N LYS A 311 -4.31 17.88 2.10
CA LYS A 311 -3.85 19.28 2.17
C LYS A 311 -3.62 19.74 3.62
N THR A 312 -2.83 18.99 4.37
CA THR A 312 -2.42 19.29 5.74
C THR A 312 -0.98 19.79 5.75
N SER A 313 -0.64 20.62 6.72
CA SER A 313 0.73 21.04 6.98
C SER A 313 1.55 19.80 7.37
N ALA A 314 2.80 19.71 6.89
CA ALA A 314 3.70 18.67 7.35
C ALA A 314 4.05 18.92 8.83
N ALA A 315 3.89 17.91 9.67
CA ALA A 315 4.15 17.99 11.11
C ALA A 315 4.71 16.66 11.64
N CYS A 316 5.16 16.65 12.89
CA CYS A 316 5.65 15.43 13.54
C CYS A 316 4.55 14.46 13.96
N ILE A 317 3.28 14.87 13.88
CA ILE A 317 2.11 14.01 13.94
C ILE A 317 1.39 14.13 12.60
N SER A 318 1.03 13.01 12.00
CA SER A 318 0.23 12.98 10.77
C SER A 318 -0.75 11.81 10.80
N CYS A 319 -1.62 11.69 9.81
CA CYS A 319 -2.52 10.55 9.70
C CYS A 319 -2.50 9.86 8.33
N ALA A 320 -2.74 8.56 8.36
CA ALA A 320 -3.12 7.77 7.19
C ALA A 320 -4.59 7.40 7.28
N LEU A 321 -5.35 7.75 6.25
CA LEU A 321 -6.74 7.38 6.08
C LEU A 321 -6.84 6.23 5.08
N PHE A 322 -7.58 5.18 5.38
CA PHE A 322 -7.83 4.05 4.49
C PHE A 322 -9.30 4.01 4.15
N VAL A 323 -9.63 4.00 2.86
CA VAL A 323 -11.01 4.05 2.37
C VAL A 323 -11.19 3.04 1.24
N SER A 324 -12.35 2.39 1.20
CA SER A 324 -12.71 1.48 0.11
C SER A 324 -12.88 2.23 -1.20
N ALA A 325 -12.18 1.75 -2.23
CA ALA A 325 -12.30 2.25 -3.60
C ALA A 325 -13.39 1.51 -4.40
N GLU A 326 -14.20 0.66 -3.76
CA GLU A 326 -15.24 -0.11 -4.43
C GLU A 326 -16.29 0.77 -5.12
N GLY A 327 -16.64 0.45 -6.37
CA GLY A 327 -17.58 1.25 -7.17
C GLY A 327 -17.01 2.54 -7.77
N LEU A 328 -15.77 2.92 -7.48
CA LEU A 328 -15.12 4.06 -8.16
C LEU A 328 -14.57 3.63 -9.53
N ALA A 329 -14.63 4.54 -10.50
CA ALA A 329 -13.99 4.34 -11.79
C ALA A 329 -12.46 4.29 -11.63
N THR A 330 -11.80 3.45 -12.43
CA THR A 330 -10.34 3.35 -12.49
C THR A 330 -9.84 3.58 -13.90
N ASP A 331 -8.55 3.83 -14.04
CA ASP A 331 -7.89 3.75 -15.34
C ASP A 331 -7.84 2.30 -15.88
N LEU A 332 -7.27 2.12 -17.08
CA LEU A 332 -7.11 0.81 -17.72
C LEU A 332 -6.33 -0.19 -16.87
N THR A 333 -5.47 0.31 -15.96
CA THR A 333 -4.66 -0.51 -15.07
C THR A 333 -5.50 -1.09 -13.93
N GLY A 334 -6.55 -0.39 -13.50
CA GLY A 334 -7.29 -0.72 -12.29
C GLY A 334 -6.49 -0.50 -10.99
N LEU A 335 -5.32 0.14 -11.09
CA LEU A 335 -4.39 0.52 -10.02
C LEU A 335 -4.18 2.05 -9.98
N LYS A 336 -5.16 2.81 -10.47
CA LYS A 336 -5.29 4.25 -10.26
C LYS A 336 -6.76 4.63 -10.42
N LEU A 337 -7.24 5.54 -9.59
CA LEU A 337 -8.63 5.98 -9.64
C LEU A 337 -8.79 7.13 -10.63
N ALA A 338 -9.91 7.10 -11.36
CA ALA A 338 -10.34 8.25 -12.14
C ALA A 338 -10.93 9.31 -11.20
N ARG A 339 -10.46 10.55 -11.34
CA ARG A 339 -10.97 11.67 -10.53
C ARG A 339 -12.26 12.19 -11.14
N GLY A 340 -13.33 12.19 -10.34
CA GLY A 340 -14.67 12.61 -10.74
C GLY A 340 -15.55 12.87 -9.52
N GLU A 341 -16.83 13.16 -9.72
CA GLU A 341 -17.75 13.55 -8.64
C GLU A 341 -17.84 12.48 -7.53
N ALA A 342 -18.09 11.22 -7.89
CA ALA A 342 -18.15 10.12 -6.92
C ALA A 342 -16.85 9.90 -6.12
N TYR A 343 -15.70 10.27 -6.70
CA TYR A 343 -14.41 10.23 -5.99
C TYR A 343 -14.36 11.34 -4.94
N GLU A 344 -14.64 12.58 -5.32
CA GLU A 344 -14.58 13.75 -4.44
C GLU A 344 -15.62 13.66 -3.32
N ASP A 345 -16.84 13.22 -3.63
CA ASP A 345 -17.90 13.00 -2.64
C ASP A 345 -17.48 11.97 -1.58
N ARG A 346 -16.72 10.95 -1.99
CA ARG A 346 -16.22 9.93 -1.07
C ARG A 346 -15.07 10.45 -0.21
N VAL A 347 -14.20 11.30 -0.75
CA VAL A 347 -13.19 12.00 0.04
C VAL A 347 -13.87 12.87 1.10
N GLU A 348 -14.89 13.64 0.71
CA GLU A 348 -15.68 14.48 1.62
C GLU A 348 -16.26 13.67 2.78
N GLN A 349 -17.01 12.61 2.47
CA GLN A 349 -17.63 11.75 3.46
C GLN A 349 -16.61 11.09 4.39
N ALA A 350 -15.49 10.60 3.84
CA ALA A 350 -14.44 9.98 4.66
C ALA A 350 -13.79 10.99 5.62
N LEU A 351 -13.61 12.25 5.20
CA LEU A 351 -13.09 13.31 6.06
C LEU A 351 -14.10 13.73 7.14
N GLU A 352 -15.39 13.81 6.83
CA GLU A 352 -16.44 14.08 7.83
C GLU A 352 -16.50 12.99 8.91
N ILE A 353 -16.35 11.72 8.53
CA ILE A 353 -16.24 10.59 9.47
C ILE A 353 -14.98 10.72 10.35
N LEU A 354 -13.86 11.19 9.78
CA LEU A 354 -12.57 11.30 10.47
C LEU A 354 -12.50 12.46 11.48
N LYS A 355 -13.13 13.60 11.19
CA LYS A 355 -13.02 14.85 11.96
C LYS A 355 -13.29 14.70 13.46
N PRO A 356 -14.40 14.05 13.91
CA PRO A 356 -14.68 13.89 15.34
C PRO A 356 -13.60 13.07 16.04
N PHE A 357 -13.11 12.01 15.38
CA PHE A 357 -12.08 11.14 15.93
C PHE A 357 -10.76 11.90 16.14
N VAL A 358 -10.26 12.60 15.12
CA VAL A 358 -9.01 13.38 15.23
C VAL A 358 -9.14 14.50 16.28
N SER A 359 -10.29 15.16 16.35
CA SER A 359 -10.56 16.20 17.34
C SER A 359 -10.56 15.69 18.79
N SER A 360 -10.88 14.40 18.99
CA SER A 360 -10.86 13.75 20.31
C SER A 360 -9.53 13.08 20.66
N ALA A 361 -8.56 13.03 19.74
CA ALA A 361 -7.28 12.40 19.96
C ALA A 361 -6.41 13.22 20.91
N GLU A 362 -5.69 12.54 21.81
CA GLU A 362 -4.76 13.15 22.76
C GLU A 362 -3.42 12.38 22.74
N VAL A 363 -2.30 13.08 22.90
CA VAL A 363 -0.99 12.41 22.96
C VAL A 363 -0.32 12.76 24.28
N SER A 364 0.03 11.72 25.05
CA SER A 364 0.78 11.84 26.30
C SER A 364 1.97 10.90 26.32
N LEU A 365 3.17 11.46 26.48
CA LEU A 365 4.40 10.68 26.67
C LEU A 365 4.67 10.33 28.14
N GLU A 366 3.71 10.50 29.06
CA GLU A 366 3.96 10.32 30.50
C GLU A 366 4.58 8.96 30.85
N ALA A 367 4.14 7.88 30.22
CA ALA A 367 4.68 6.54 30.44
C ALA A 367 6.17 6.45 30.03
N MET A 368 6.52 7.02 28.88
CA MET A 368 7.90 7.06 28.38
C MET A 368 8.78 7.97 29.23
N ILE A 369 8.25 9.12 29.68
CA ILE A 369 8.95 10.03 30.59
C ILE A 369 9.23 9.33 31.92
N ARG A 370 8.30 8.51 32.43
CA ARG A 370 8.52 7.73 33.66
C ARG A 370 9.57 6.64 33.46
N SER A 371 9.56 5.90 32.35
CA SER A 371 10.54 4.84 32.10
C SER A 371 11.94 5.39 31.85
N GLN A 372 12.10 6.47 31.08
CA GLN A 372 13.39 7.13 30.89
C GLN A 372 13.92 7.77 32.18
N LYS A 373 13.04 8.34 33.03
CA LYS A 373 13.46 8.78 34.36
C LYS A 373 13.95 7.60 35.20
N LEU A 374 13.30 6.45 35.14
CA LEU A 374 13.75 5.27 35.89
C LEU A 374 15.13 4.80 35.42
N ALA A 375 15.34 4.68 34.10
CA ALA A 375 16.61 4.28 33.51
C ALA A 375 17.73 5.32 33.74
N GLY A 376 17.42 6.61 33.58
CA GLY A 376 18.31 7.72 33.89
C GLY A 376 18.67 7.79 35.37
N ASN A 377 17.72 7.52 36.26
CA ASN A 377 17.95 7.45 37.70
C ASN A 377 18.82 6.24 38.10
N VAL A 378 18.68 5.10 37.44
CA VAL A 378 19.54 3.92 37.68
C VAL A 378 20.96 4.17 37.17
N ALA A 379 21.11 4.65 35.93
CA ALA A 379 22.43 4.96 35.37
C ALA A 379 23.13 6.11 36.11
N GLY A 380 22.39 7.18 36.40
CA GLY A 380 22.86 8.29 37.22
C GLY A 380 23.20 7.85 38.65
N GLY A 381 22.39 6.97 39.26
CA GLY A 381 22.64 6.40 40.58
C GLY A 381 23.90 5.53 40.63
N ILE A 382 24.13 4.68 39.62
CA ILE A 382 25.36 3.88 39.49
C ILE A 382 26.58 4.81 39.34
N MET A 383 26.49 5.85 38.52
CA MET A 383 27.57 6.83 38.39
C MET A 383 27.81 7.62 39.67
N LEU A 384 26.76 7.92 40.45
CA LEU A 384 26.88 8.65 41.72
C LEU A 384 27.53 7.77 42.79
N VAL A 385 27.16 6.50 42.87
CA VAL A 385 27.82 5.50 43.74
C VAL A 385 29.29 5.34 43.33
N GLY A 386 29.58 5.27 42.02
CA GLY A 386 30.92 5.28 41.46
C GLY A 386 31.71 6.56 41.78
N ALA A 387 31.06 7.73 41.73
CA ALA A 387 31.67 9.02 42.03
C ALA A 387 31.99 9.19 43.52
N VAL A 388 31.14 8.67 44.41
CA VAL A 388 31.39 8.65 45.85
C VAL A 388 32.55 7.70 46.17
N THR A 389 32.56 6.51 45.58
CA THR A 389 33.65 5.53 45.79
C THR A 389 34.99 5.99 45.21
N LEU A 390 35.03 6.54 43.99
CA LEU A 390 36.24 7.14 43.44
C LEU A 390 36.64 8.44 44.15
N GLY A 391 35.68 9.26 44.58
CA GLY A 391 35.94 10.53 45.27
C GLY A 391 36.62 10.35 46.61
N LEU A 392 36.40 9.22 47.29
CA LEU A 392 37.12 8.84 48.51
C LEU A 392 38.57 8.42 48.23
N MET A 393 38.89 7.93 47.03
CA MET A 393 40.26 7.55 46.65
C MET A 393 41.02 8.70 45.96
N ILE A 394 40.35 9.45 45.09
CA ILE A 394 40.91 10.55 44.30
C ILE A 394 39.83 11.65 44.11
N PRO A 395 39.81 12.71 44.93
CA PRO A 395 38.72 13.69 45.01
C PRO A 395 38.37 14.39 43.70
N ILE A 396 39.38 14.69 42.88
CA ILE A 396 39.20 15.42 41.61
C ILE A 396 38.37 14.60 40.61
N TRP A 397 38.62 13.29 40.50
CA TRP A 397 37.88 12.42 39.59
C TRP A 397 36.43 12.15 40.06
N GLY A 398 36.21 12.12 41.39
CA GLY A 398 34.88 12.02 41.97
C GLY A 398 33.98 13.21 41.61
N LEU A 399 34.52 14.44 41.62
CA LEU A 399 33.79 15.64 41.21
C LEU A 399 33.42 15.63 39.71
N PHE A 400 34.33 15.18 38.84
CA PHE A 400 34.04 15.05 37.41
C PHE A 400 32.94 14.01 37.13
N LEU A 401 32.97 12.87 37.80
CA LEU A 401 31.94 11.83 37.66
C LEU A 401 30.58 12.28 38.23
N ALA A 402 30.56 12.99 39.37
CA ALA A 402 29.34 13.55 39.94
C ALA A 402 28.72 14.64 39.04
N GLY A 403 29.55 15.51 38.46
CA GLY A 403 29.10 16.51 37.47
C GLY A 403 28.53 15.86 36.21
N GLY A 404 29.17 14.80 35.71
CA GLY A 404 28.66 13.99 34.60
C GLY A 404 27.32 13.32 34.92
N ALA A 405 27.16 12.77 36.12
CA ALA A 405 25.91 12.15 36.58
C ALA A 405 24.75 13.16 36.70
N LEU A 406 25.01 14.37 37.20
CA LEU A 406 24.01 15.43 37.27
C LEU A 406 23.63 15.96 35.88
N MET A 407 24.58 16.07 34.95
CA MET A 407 24.30 16.43 33.56
C MET A 407 23.46 15.39 32.83
N THR A 408 23.73 14.09 33.00
CA THR A 408 22.94 13.03 32.35
C THR A 408 21.51 12.97 32.91
N LEU A 409 21.32 13.22 34.21
CA LEU A 409 20.00 13.35 34.83
C LEU A 409 19.23 14.59 34.33
N SER A 410 19.89 15.73 34.11
CA SER A 410 19.21 16.96 33.65
C SER A 410 18.92 16.97 32.13
N GLN A 411 19.82 16.41 31.32
CA GLN A 411 19.67 16.36 29.86
C GLN A 411 18.62 15.33 29.41
N SER A 412 18.47 14.21 30.12
CA SER A 412 17.46 13.19 29.78
C SER A 412 16.02 13.69 30.01
N GLY A 413 15.78 14.45 31.08
CA GLY A 413 14.44 14.99 31.38
C GLY A 413 14.00 16.15 30.47
N SER A 414 14.94 17.00 30.03
CA SER A 414 14.62 18.17 29.20
C SER A 414 14.30 17.79 27.75
N THR A 415 15.02 16.83 27.19
CA THR A 415 14.80 16.33 25.81
C THR A 415 13.45 15.63 25.65
N ALA A 416 13.08 14.78 26.61
CA ALA A 416 11.77 14.11 26.60
C ALA A 416 10.59 15.09 26.74
N ARG A 417 10.73 16.14 27.57
CA ARG A 417 9.70 17.21 27.68
C ARG A 417 9.58 18.03 26.41
N ALA A 418 10.70 18.37 25.77
CA ALA A 418 10.68 19.08 24.50
C ALA A 418 10.02 18.24 23.40
N LEU A 419 10.25 16.92 23.40
CA LEU A 419 9.58 16.00 22.49
C LEU A 419 8.06 15.95 22.76
N ASP A 420 7.62 15.83 24.02
CA ASP A 420 6.19 15.84 24.39
C ASP A 420 5.49 17.12 23.92
N GLN A 421 6.10 18.29 24.14
CA GLN A 421 5.59 19.56 23.64
C GLN A 421 5.56 19.63 22.10
N ASN A 422 6.55 19.04 21.41
CA ASN A 422 6.55 18.97 19.96
C ASN A 422 5.41 18.09 19.44
N LEU A 423 5.18 16.92 20.04
CA LEU A 423 4.10 16.02 19.63
C LEU A 423 2.72 16.63 19.90
N LYS A 424 2.50 17.26 21.06
CA LYS A 424 1.24 17.97 21.36
C LYS A 424 0.95 19.08 20.35
N ARG A 425 1.94 19.93 20.05
CA ARG A 425 1.82 20.95 19.00
C ARG A 425 1.59 20.34 17.62
N GLY A 426 2.21 19.20 17.32
CA GLY A 426 1.98 18.45 16.09
C GLY A 426 0.54 17.95 15.96
N LEU A 427 -0.02 17.41 17.05
CA LEU A 427 -1.40 16.95 17.10
C LEU A 427 -2.40 18.10 16.96
N GLU A 428 -2.20 19.19 17.69
CA GLU A 428 -3.04 20.41 17.59
C GLU A 428 -3.07 20.94 16.15
N ARG A 429 -1.92 20.93 15.46
CA ARG A 429 -1.84 21.31 14.03
C ARG A 429 -2.62 20.35 13.15
N LEU A 430 -2.46 19.03 13.35
CA LEU A 430 -3.22 18.04 12.61
C LEU A 430 -4.74 18.23 12.81
N GLN A 431 -5.18 18.46 14.04
CA GLN A 431 -6.58 18.72 14.37
C GLN A 431 -7.10 19.97 13.66
N GLN A 432 -6.34 21.07 13.69
CA GLN A 432 -6.71 22.30 12.98
C GLN A 432 -6.79 22.09 11.47
N ASP A 433 -5.81 21.39 10.88
CA ASP A 433 -5.75 21.16 9.44
C ASP A 433 -6.89 20.26 8.97
N ILE A 434 -7.15 19.14 9.64
CA ILE A 434 -8.25 18.23 9.31
C ILE A 434 -9.61 18.93 9.43
N ASN A 435 -9.81 19.77 10.45
CA ASN A 435 -11.05 20.54 10.59
C ASN A 435 -11.20 21.63 9.52
N ARG A 436 -10.10 22.13 8.95
CA ARG A 436 -10.08 23.09 7.84
C ARG A 436 -10.19 22.46 6.47
N LEU A 437 -9.93 21.16 6.33
CA LEU A 437 -10.10 20.47 5.06
C LEU A 437 -11.56 20.61 4.62
N ARG A 438 -11.74 21.47 3.62
CA ARG A 438 -12.92 21.47 2.78
C ARG A 438 -12.58 20.63 1.55
N PRO A 439 -13.50 19.79 1.09
CA PRO A 439 -13.37 19.16 -0.22
C PRO A 439 -13.13 20.28 -1.21
N THR A 440 -12.05 20.19 -1.98
CA THR A 440 -11.87 21.11 -3.08
C THR A 440 -12.79 20.59 -4.17
N ARG A 441 -14.06 21.00 -4.14
CA ARG A 441 -14.95 20.72 -5.27
C ARG A 441 -14.22 21.24 -6.49
N LEU A 442 -13.84 20.34 -7.39
CA LEU A 442 -13.40 20.72 -8.72
C LEU A 442 -14.46 21.70 -9.21
N ALA A 443 -14.04 22.94 -9.49
CA ALA A 443 -14.93 23.89 -10.13
C ALA A 443 -15.50 23.15 -11.32
N ARG A 444 -16.83 22.97 -11.37
CA ARG A 444 -17.49 22.27 -12.46
C ARG A 444 -16.87 22.85 -13.74
N PRO A 445 -16.24 22.05 -14.61
CA PRO A 445 -15.79 22.57 -15.89
C PRO A 445 -17.02 23.23 -16.49
N TYR A 446 -16.92 24.54 -16.76
CA TYR A 446 -18.01 25.39 -17.24
C TYR A 446 -18.89 24.56 -18.17
N GLU A 447 -20.10 24.21 -17.71
CA GLU A 447 -21.14 23.77 -18.63
C GLU A 447 -21.20 24.89 -19.67
N THR A 448 -20.73 24.58 -20.87
CA THR A 448 -20.92 25.45 -22.01
C THR A 448 -22.42 25.50 -22.18
N GLN A 449 -22.99 26.56 -21.60
CA GLN A 449 -24.37 26.95 -21.71
C GLN A 449 -24.65 26.98 -23.21
N LYS A 450 -25.26 25.90 -23.71
CA LYS A 450 -25.84 25.88 -25.04
C LYS A 450 -27.02 26.82 -24.97
N ASP A 451 -26.75 28.11 -25.16
CA ASP A 451 -27.74 29.04 -25.63
C ASP A 451 -28.22 28.50 -26.98
N GLY A 452 -29.41 27.92 -26.98
CA GLY A 452 -30.15 27.64 -28.19
C GLY A 452 -30.59 28.96 -28.84
N PRO A 453 -30.77 28.99 -30.16
CA PRO A 453 -31.50 30.06 -30.83
C PRO A 453 -32.99 30.08 -30.43
#